data_AF-A0A2E2IW30-F1
#
_entry.id   AF-A0A2E2IW30-F1
#
_cell.length_a   1.000
_cell.length_b   1.000
_cell.length_c   1.000
_cell.angle_alpha   90.00
_cell.angle_beta   90.00
_cell.angle_gamma   90.00
#
_symmetry.space_group_name_H-M   'P 1'
#
loop_
_entity.id
_entity.type
_entity.pdbx_description
1 polymer ?
#
loop_
_entity_poly.entity_id
_entity_poly.type
_entity_poly.pdbx_seq_one_letter_code
_entity_poly.pdbx_strand_id
1 'polypeptide(L)' 'MMYTWIIVLGVIVLGIVLYASKNGNKILKRESPEEILDSRYANGEITKEEYEERKQVINSKK' A
#
# COMPACT_ATOMS: atom_id res chain seq x y z
N MET A 1 41.63 -16.55 0.69
CA MET A 1 41.80 -15.61 -0.44
C MET A 1 40.66 -15.66 -1.48
N MET A 2 40.02 -16.82 -1.75
CA MET A 2 38.91 -16.90 -2.74
C MET A 2 37.50 -16.65 -2.14
N TYR A 3 37.28 -17.02 -0.88
CA TYR A 3 35.96 -16.92 -0.22
C TYR A 3 35.52 -15.49 0.14
N THR A 4 36.47 -14.57 0.29
CA THR A 4 36.20 -13.16 0.61
C THR A 4 35.39 -12.48 -0.49
N TRP A 5 35.64 -12.82 -1.76
CA TRP A 5 34.90 -12.28 -2.90
C TRP A 5 33.45 -12.74 -2.94
N ILE A 6 33.18 -13.99 -2.54
CA ILE A 6 31.83 -14.55 -2.46
C ILE A 6 31.02 -13.84 -1.37
N ILE A 7 31.65 -13.57 -0.22
CA ILE A 7 31.03 -12.83 0.89
C ILE A 7 30.71 -11.39 0.46
N VAL A 8 31.65 -10.70 -0.18
CA VAL A 8 31.45 -9.33 -0.67
C VAL A 8 30.31 -9.27 -1.70
N LEU A 9 30.28 -10.21 -2.66
CA LEU A 9 29.21 -10.30 -3.65
C LEU A 9 27.85 -10.55 -2.98
N GLY A 10 27.80 -11.44 -1.98
CA GLY A 10 26.59 -11.71 -1.20
C GLY A 10 26.06 -10.48 -0.47
N VAL A 11 26.93 -9.69 0.15
CA VAL A 11 26.55 -8.44 0.84
C VAL A 11 26.02 -7.40 -0.15
N ILE A 12 26.61 -7.28 -1.34
CA ILE A 12 26.14 -6.36 -2.39
C ILE A 12 24.73 -6.76 -2.86
N VAL A 13 24.50 -8.04 -3.16
CA VAL A 13 23.18 -8.54 -3.58
C VAL A 13 22.15 -8.33 -2.48
N LEU A 14 22.50 -8.64 -1.22
CA LEU A 14 21.62 -8.44 -0.08
C LEU A 14 21.27 -6.95 0.11
N GLY A 15 22.25 -6.05 -0.04
CA GLY A 15 22.03 -4.62 0.04
C GLY A 15 21.07 -4.11 -1.05
N ILE A 16 21.21 -4.59 -2.28
CA ILE A 16 20.31 -4.24 -3.40
C ILE A 16 18.90 -4.78 -3.14
N VAL A 17 18.76 -6.03 -2.69
CA VAL A 17 17.44 -6.63 -2.39
C VAL A 17 16.74 -5.89 -1.26
N LEU A 18 17.45 -5.53 -0.18
CA LEU A 18 16.88 -4.77 0.94
C LEU A 18 16.50 -3.34 0.52
N TYR A 19 17.32 -2.68 -0.30
CA TYR A 19 17.02 -1.34 -0.81
C TYR A 19 15.83 -1.34 -1.78
N ALA A 20 15.77 -2.33 -2.67
CA ALA A 20 14.64 -2.51 -3.58
C ALA A 20 13.35 -2.88 -2.84
N SER A 21 13.42 -3.72 -1.80
CA SER A 21 12.27 -4.09 -0.96
C SER A 21 11.72 -2.89 -0.18
N LYS A 22 12.59 -2.00 0.32
CA LYS A 22 12.16 -0.77 1.01
C LYS A 22 11.38 0.18 0.09
N ASN A 23 11.72 0.21 -1.21
CA ASN A 23 11.00 1.03 -2.20
C ASN A 23 9.81 0.29 -2.86
N GLY A 24 9.84 -1.05 -2.89
CA GLY A 24 8.80 -1.91 -3.47
C GLY A 24 7.57 -2.11 -2.56
N ASN A 25 7.68 -1.77 -1.27
CA ASN A 25 6.55 -1.76 -0.34
C ASN A 25 5.73 -0.46 -0.36
N LYS A 26 5.87 0.36 -1.39
CA LYS A 26 4.71 1.08 -1.94
C LYS A 26 3.87 0.09 -2.74
N ILE A 27 3.59 -1.08 -2.16
CA ILE A 27 2.41 -1.85 -2.52
C ILE A 27 1.32 -0.80 -2.45
N LEU A 28 0.75 -0.49 -3.61
CA LEU A 28 -0.40 0.37 -3.74
C LEU A 28 -1.24 0.12 -2.50
N LYS A 29 -1.26 1.08 -1.57
CA LYS A 29 -2.28 1.10 -0.54
C LYS A 29 -3.51 1.34 -1.39
N ARG A 30 -4.09 0.24 -1.89
CA ARG A 30 -5.37 0.22 -2.55
C ARG A 30 -6.23 0.81 -1.47
N GLU A 31 -6.46 2.12 -1.58
CA GLU A 31 -7.31 2.82 -0.63
C GLU A 31 -8.53 1.95 -0.50
N SER A 32 -8.83 1.59 0.75
CA SER A 32 -10.02 0.79 1.01
C SER A 32 -11.19 1.49 0.32
N PRO A 33 -12.18 0.77 -0.23
CA PRO A 33 -13.41 1.41 -0.71
C PRO A 33 -13.99 2.42 0.29
N GLU A 34 -13.77 2.18 1.59
CA GLU A 34 -14.09 3.10 2.69
C GLU A 34 -13.24 4.38 2.67
N GLU A 35 -11.92 4.30 2.50
CA GLU A 35 -11.03 5.48 2.42
C GLU A 35 -11.37 6.37 1.21
N ILE A 36 -11.73 5.76 0.08
CA ILE A 36 -12.17 6.49 -1.12
C ILE A 36 -13.51 7.20 -0.85
N LEU A 37 -14.42 6.55 -0.13
CA LEU A 37 -15.73 7.11 0.21
C LEU A 37 -15.60 8.27 1.20
N ASP A 38 -14.79 8.10 2.24
CA ASP A 38 -14.50 9.13 3.24
C ASP A 38 -13.84 10.36 2.60
N SER A 39 -12.89 10.15 1.68
CA SER A 39 -12.22 11.22 0.94
C SER A 39 -13.22 12.07 0.14
N ARG A 40 -14.14 11.44 -0.59
CA ARG A 40 -15.18 12.14 -1.37
C ARG A 40 -16.16 12.91 -0.50
N TYR A 41 -16.53 12.36 0.66
CA TYR A 41 -17.39 13.05 1.61
C TYR A 41 -16.68 14.27 2.22
N ALA A 42 -15.40 14.14 2.58
CA ALA A 42 -14.59 15.23 3.10
C ALA A 42 -14.37 16.36 2.07
N ASN A 43 -14.25 16.01 0.79
CA ASN A 43 -14.20 16.97 -0.31
C ASN A 43 -15.55 17.63 -0.61
N GLY A 44 -16.65 17.13 -0.03
CA GLY A 44 -18.01 17.61 -0.30
C GLY A 44 -18.55 17.17 -1.67
N GLU A 45 -17.96 16.14 -2.29
CA GLU A 45 -18.39 15.60 -3.59
C GLU A 45 -19.66 14.73 -3.49
N ILE A 46 -20.00 14.26 -2.29
CA ILE A 46 -21.18 13.45 -2.01
C ILE A 46 -21.92 13.98 -0.78
N THR A 47 -23.24 13.82 -0.76
CA THR A 47 -24.05 14.20 0.41
C THR A 47 -23.95 13.17 1.52
N LYS A 48 -24.44 13.53 2.71
CA LYS A 48 -24.48 12.62 3.85
C LYS A 48 -25.37 11.41 3.57
N GLU A 49 -26.47 11.56 2.84
CA GLU A 49 -27.33 10.44 2.47
C GLU A 49 -26.59 9.44 1.58
N GLU A 50 -25.90 9.92 0.54
CA GLU A 50 -25.13 9.07 -0.36
C GLU A 50 -23.95 8.38 0.33
N TYR A 51 -23.34 9.05 1.31
CA TYR A 51 -22.27 8.47 2.12
C TYR A 51 -22.77 7.28 2.93
N GLU A 52 -23.89 7.43 3.65
CA GLU A 52 -24.44 6.38 4.49
C GLU A 52 -24.91 5.17 3.68
N GLU A 53 -25.58 5.38 2.54
CA GLU A 53 -25.98 4.28 1.65
C GLU A 53 -24.78 3.47 1.15
N ARG A 54 -23.74 4.15 0.65
CA ARG A 54 -22.54 3.49 0.13
C ARG A 54 -21.76 2.79 1.23
N LYS A 55 -21.70 3.37 2.44
CA LYS A 55 -21.06 2.77 3.61
C LYS A 55 -21.74 1.46 4.03
N GLN A 56 -23.07 1.43 4.02
CA GLN A 56 -23.83 0.20 4.30
C GLN A 56 -23.59 -0.89 3.23
N VAL A 57 -23.54 -0.51 1.95
CA VAL A 57 -23.25 -1.46 0.86
C VAL A 57 -21.85 -2.06 0.99
N ILE A 58 -20.85 -1.27 1.36
CA ILE A 58 -19.47 -1.74 1.53
C ILE A 58 -19.36 -2.70 2.71
N ASN A 59 -19.97 -2.36 3.86
CA ASN A 59 -19.90 -3.19 5.07
C ASN A 59 -20.71 -4.50 4.94
N SER A 60 -21.82 -4.48 4.18
CA SER A 60 -22.64 -5.67 3.91
C SER A 60 -21.96 -6.70 2.99
N LYS A 61 -20.91 -6.29 2.25
CA LYS A 61 -20.20 -7.15 1.30
C LYS A 61 -19.00 -7.91 1.90
N LYS A 62 -18.73 -7.73 3.20
CA LYS A 62 -17.59 -8.27 3.95
C LYS A 62 -18.04 -9.41 4.86
#